data_AF-A0A1L5KLM9-F1
#
_entry.id   AF-A0A1L5KLM9-F1
#
_cell.length_a   1.000
_cell.length_b   1.000
_cell.length_c   1.000
_cell.angle_alpha   90.00
_cell.angle_beta   90.00
_cell.angle_gamma   90.00
#
_symmetry.space_group_name_H-M   'P 1'
#
loop_
_entity.id
_entity.type
_entity.pdbx_description
1 polymer ?
#
loop_
_entity_poly.entity_id
_entity_poly.type
_entity_poly.pdbx_seq_one_letter_code
_entity_poly.pdbx_strand_id
1 'polypeptide(L)' 'VVKVFQGEGFDEYLREIRSLFTKVKVRKPDSSRARSREVYIVATGRKP' A
#
# COMPACT_ATOMS: atom_id res chain seq x y z
N VAL A 1 -1.34 -2.36 8.60
CA VAL A 1 -0.29 -2.40 7.57
C VAL A 1 -0.51 -3.64 6.73
N VAL A 2 -0.38 -3.56 5.41
CA VAL A 2 -0.53 -4.72 4.51
C VAL A 2 0.62 -4.78 3.52
N LYS A 3 1.09 -5.99 3.22
CA LYS A 3 2.10 -6.28 2.20
C LYS A 3 1.39 -6.64 0.90
N VAL A 4 1.78 -6.03 -0.20
CA VAL A 4 1.15 -6.21 -1.52
C VAL A 4 2.20 -6.23 -2.61
N PHE A 5 1.85 -6.75 -3.78
CA PHE A 5 2.70 -6.66 -4.97
C PHE A 5 2.13 -5.61 -5.92
N GLN A 6 2.99 -4.74 -6.44
CA GLN A 6 2.61 -3.81 -7.51
C GLN A 6 2.38 -4.58 -8.81
N GLY A 7 1.19 -4.41 -9.37
CA GLY A 7 0.73 -5.11 -10.55
C GLY A 7 -0.71 -4.69 -10.85
N GLU A 8 -1.38 -5.50 -11.66
CA GLU A 8 -2.79 -5.29 -11.99
C GLU A 8 -3.65 -5.20 -10.71
N GLY A 9 -4.58 -4.25 -10.67
CA GLY A 9 -5.45 -3.99 -9.52
C GLY A 9 -4.81 -3.23 -8.34
N PHE A 10 -3.49 -2.97 -8.35
CA PHE A 10 -2.82 -2.25 -7.25
C PHE A 10 -3.38 -0.83 -7.06
N ASP A 11 -3.56 -0.08 -8.14
CA ASP A 11 -4.05 1.31 -8.06
C ASP A 11 -5.50 1.39 -7.63
N GLU A 12 -6.33 0.43 -8.05
CA GLU A 12 -7.73 0.30 -7.61
C GLU A 12 -7.80 0.01 -6.11
N TYR A 13 -7.06 -0.99 -5.64
CA TYR A 13 -6.97 -1.30 -4.22
C TYR A 13 -6.41 -0.13 -3.39
N LEU A 14 -5.42 0.61 -3.92
CA LEU A 14 -4.89 1.80 -3.25
C LEU A 14 -5.93 2.92 -3.16
N ARG A 15 -6.79 3.09 -4.18
CA ARG A 15 -7.89 4.07 -4.16
C ARG A 15 -8.93 3.69 -3.10
N GLU A 16 -9.29 2.42 -3.00
CA GLU A 16 -10.19 1.93 -1.93
C GLU A 16 -9.61 2.20 -0.54
N ILE A 17 -8.34 1.90 -0.31
CA ILE A 17 -7.71 2.19 0.99
C ILE A 17 -7.71 3.71 1.27
N ARG A 18 -7.47 4.56 0.26
CA ARG A 18 -7.53 6.03 0.41
C ARG A 18 -8.94 6.53 0.71
N SER A 19 -9.99 5.83 0.26
CA SER A 19 -11.37 6.17 0.63
C SER A 19 -11.63 5.86 2.10
N LEU A 20 -11.04 4.78 2.64
CA LEU A 20 -11.27 4.28 4.00
C LEU A 20 -10.40 4.90 5.10
N PHE A 21 -9.26 5.52 4.78
CA PHE A 21 -8.29 6.00 5.78
C PHE A 21 -7.86 7.45 5.53
N THR A 22 -7.62 8.20 6.61
CA THR A 22 -7.18 9.60 6.57
C THR A 22 -5.76 9.74 6.05
N LYS A 23 -4.89 8.76 6.33
CA LYS A 23 -3.48 8.79 5.92
C LYS A 23 -3.07 7.43 5.38
N VAL A 24 -2.55 7.41 4.16
CA VAL A 24 -2.09 6.21 3.45
C VAL A 24 -0.71 6.48 2.88
N LYS A 25 0.25 5.59 3.18
CA LYS A 25 1.62 5.64 2.65
C LYS A 25 1.98 4.30 2.01
N VAL A 26 2.65 4.35 0.86
CA VAL A 26 3.25 3.18 0.22
C VAL A 26 4.75 3.21 0.51
N ARG A 27 5.32 2.08 0.96
CA ARG A 27 6.73 1.95 1.33
C ARG A 27 7.34 0.71 0.70
N LYS A 28 8.50 0.87 0.06
CA LYS A 28 9.39 -0.22 -0.34
C LYS A 28 10.39 -0.42 0.81
N PRO A 29 10.46 -1.60 1.46
CA PRO A 29 11.43 -1.80 2.53
C PRO A 29 12.82 -2.04 1.93
N ASP A 30 13.86 -1.57 2.63
CA ASP A 30 15.25 -1.71 2.19
C ASP A 30 15.70 -3.18 2.08
N SER A 31 15.05 -4.08 2.84
CA SER A 31 15.27 -5.52 2.75
C SER A 31 14.69 -6.16 1.47
N SER A 32 13.82 -5.44 0.73
CA SER A 32 13.27 -5.95 -0.52
C SER A 32 14.28 -5.74 -1.65
N ARG A 33 14.65 -6.83 -2.35
CA ARG A 33 15.51 -6.73 -3.53
C ARG A 33 14.88 -5.81 -4.58
N ALA A 34 15.69 -5.01 -5.27
CA ALA A 34 15.23 -4.03 -6.27
C ALA A 34 14.29 -4.60 -7.35
N ARG A 35 14.45 -5.89 -7.70
CA ARG A 35 13.61 -6.60 -8.68
C ARG A 35 12.23 -7.03 -8.18
N SER A 36 12.00 -7.03 -6.86
CA SER A 36 10.71 -7.42 -6.29
C SER A 36 9.70 -6.31 -6.53
N ARG A 37 8.45 -6.66 -6.83
CA ARG A 37 7.33 -5.70 -6.88
C ARG A 37 6.62 -5.54 -5.54
N GLU A 38 7.16 -6.14 -4.48
CA GLU A 38 6.57 -6.08 -3.14
C GLU A 38 6.68 -4.68 -2.54
N VAL A 39 5.58 -4.15 -2.01
CA VAL A 39 5.51 -2.90 -1.24
C VAL A 39 4.58 -3.09 -0.04
N TYR A 40 4.68 -2.18 0.93
CA TYR A 40 3.81 -2.14 2.10
C TYR A 40 2.92 -0.91 2.03
N ILE A 41 1.62 -1.10 2.25
CA ILE A 41 0.67 -0.01 2.47
C ILE A 41 0.47 0.17 3.97
N VAL A 42 0.81 1.36 4.45
CA VAL A 42 0.63 1.80 5.83
C VAL A 42 -0.52 2.80 5.85
N ALA A 43 -1.68 2.36 6.32
CA ALA A 43 -2.89 3.18 6.45
C ALA A 43 -3.21 3.40 7.94
N THR A 44 -3.55 4.64 8.30
CA THR A 44 -3.83 5.07 9.68
C THR A 44 -5.00 6.07 9.70
N GLY A 45 -5.76 6.09 10.80
CA GLY A 45 -6.95 6.91 10.95
C GLY A 45 -8.08 6.39 10.08
N ARG A 46 -8.75 5.30 10.50
CA ARG A 46 -9.90 4.78 9.75
C ARG A 46 -11.02 5.81 9.80
N LYS A 47 -11.57 6.16 8.63
CA LYS A 47 -12.72 7.05 8.52
C LYS A 47 -13.96 6.35 9.06
N PRO A 48 -14.95 7.12 9.57
CA PRO A 48 -16.25 6.57 9.97
C PRO A 48 -16.90 5.75 8.87
#